data_AF-A0A3C1BBD6-F1
#
_entry.id   AF-A0A3C1BBD6-F1
#
_cell.length_a   1.000
_cell.length_b   1.000
_cell.length_c   1.000
_cell.angle_alpha   90.00
_cell.angle_beta   90.00
_cell.angle_gamma   90.00
#
_symmetry.space_group_name_H-M   'P 1'
#
loop_
_entity.id
_entity.type
_entity.pdbx_description
1 polymer ?
#
loop_
_entity_poly.entity_id
_entity_poly.type
_entity_poly.pdbx_seq_one_letter_code
_entity_poly.pdbx_strand_id
1 'polypeptide(L)' 'KGVVELNITQRQNTLFEFPLGVSIDHKLHKIYVKDKNTVVHFPITAKPSAVVVDPDVNLLAGFEQVQIN' A
#
# COMPACT_ATOMS: atom_id res chain seq x y z
N LYS A 1 12.37 -7.69 15.10
CA LYS A 1 12.02 -6.64 14.12
C LYS A 1 10.98 -7.23 13.19
N GLY A 2 9.83 -6.60 13.02
CA GLY A 2 8.78 -7.06 12.11
C GLY A 2 8.89 -6.36 10.76
N VAL A 3 8.11 -6.82 9.80
CA VAL A 3 7.96 -6.18 8.49
C VAL A 3 6.48 -6.13 8.16
N VAL A 4 6.00 -4.98 7.69
CA VAL A 4 4.73 -4.91 6.95
C VAL A 4 5.06 -5.11 5.48
N GLU A 5 4.54 -6.18 4.90
CA GLU A 5 4.60 -6.40 3.46
C GLU A 5 3.31 -5.90 2.82
N LEU A 6 3.43 -5.05 1.81
CA LEU A 6 2.32 -4.61 0.98
C LEU A 6 2.51 -5.16 -0.43
N ASN A 7 1.58 -6.01 -0.85
CA ASN A 7 1.50 -6.55 -2.19
C ASN A 7 0.44 -5.78 -2.98
N ILE A 8 0.86 -5.05 -4.01
CA ILE A 8 0.00 -4.22 -4.86
C ILE A 8 -0.10 -4.88 -6.22
N THR A 9 -1.32 -5.18 -6.67
CA THR A 9 -1.59 -5.71 -8.01
C THR A 9 -2.56 -4.81 -8.75
N GLN A 10 -2.12 -4.28 -9.88
CA GLN A 10 -2.97 -3.56 -10.83
C GLN A 10 -3.80 -4.59 -11.61
N ARG A 11 -5.13 -4.61 -11.48
CA ARG A 11 -5.97 -5.65 -12.14
C ARG A 11 -6.37 -5.32 -13.57
N GLN A 12 -6.49 -4.03 -13.90
CA GLN A 12 -6.83 -3.55 -15.22
C GLN A 12 -5.75 -3.86 -16.28
N ASN A 13 -6.12 -3.84 -17.56
CA ASN A 13 -5.20 -4.15 -18.67
C ASN A 13 -4.13 -3.06 -18.88
N THR A 14 -4.52 -1.80 -18.70
CA THR A 14 -3.62 -0.66 -18.85
C THR A 14 -2.88 -0.39 -17.54
N LEU A 15 -1.54 -0.45 -17.56
CA LEU A 15 -0.76 -0.05 -16.40
C LEU A 15 -0.83 1.46 -16.22
N PHE A 16 -1.08 1.88 -14.98
CA PHE A 16 -0.99 3.27 -14.57
C PHE A 16 0.26 3.46 -13.71
N GLU A 17 0.82 4.65 -13.82
CA GLU A 17 1.86 5.12 -12.92
C GLU A 17 1.25 6.14 -11.96
N PHE A 18 1.36 5.88 -10.66
CA PHE A 18 0.79 6.76 -9.65
C PHE A 18 1.53 6.65 -8.31
N PRO A 19 1.59 7.74 -7.53
CA PRO A 19 1.98 7.68 -6.14
C PRO A 19 0.82 7.12 -5.30
N LEU A 20 1.06 6.01 -4.60
CA LEU A 20 0.15 5.47 -3.60
C LEU A 20 0.59 5.92 -2.21
N GLY A 21 -0.31 6.58 -1.48
CA GLY A 21 -0.14 6.88 -0.06
C GLY A 21 -0.52 5.67 0.80
N VAL A 22 0.26 5.37 1.84
CA VAL A 22 -0.05 4.33 2.83
C VAL A 22 0.26 4.90 4.21
N SER A 23 -0.73 4.90 5.10
CA SER A 23 -0.53 5.28 6.50
C SER A 23 -0.29 4.03 7.34
N ILE A 24 0.85 3.97 8.02
CA ILE A 24 1.18 2.91 8.99
C ILE A 24 1.38 3.59 10.34
N ASP A 25 0.53 3.29 11.33
CA ASP A 25 0.52 3.98 12.63
C ASP A 25 0.54 5.51 12.51
N HIS A 26 -0.34 6.05 11.66
CA HIS A 26 -0.46 7.49 11.36
C HIS A 26 0.76 8.14 10.68
N LYS A 27 1.78 7.36 10.28
CA LYS A 27 2.89 7.84 9.47
C LYS A 27 2.60 7.58 7.99
N LEU A 28 2.60 8.66 7.21
CA LEU A 28 2.38 8.57 5.77
C LEU A 28 3.66 8.11 5.05
N HIS A 29 3.52 7.05 4.28
CA HIS A 29 4.51 6.53 3.35
C HIS A 29 4.00 6.71 1.92
N LYS A 30 4.89 7.03 0.99
CA LYS A 30 4.58 7.13 -0.43
C LYS A 30 5.30 6.04 -1.19
N ILE A 31 4.55 5.32 -2.02
CA ILE A 31 5.04 4.27 -2.91
C ILE A 31 4.79 4.73 -4.34
N TYR A 32 5.79 4.68 -5.20
CA TYR A 32 5.57 4.90 -6.62
C TYR A 32 5.24 3.58 -7.30
N VAL A 33 3.99 3.41 -7.70
CA VAL A 33 3.50 2.20 -8.36
C VAL A 33 3.51 2.43 -9.85
N LYS A 34 4.23 1.57 -10.58
CA LYS A 34 4.31 1.60 -12.05
C LYS A 34 4.13 0.23 -12.68
N ASP A 35 4.44 -0.83 -11.92
CA ASP A 35 4.43 -2.20 -12.41
C ASP A 35 3.08 -2.88 -12.12
N LYS A 36 2.79 -3.95 -12.86
CA LYS A 36 1.58 -4.78 -12.65
C LYS A 36 1.50 -5.31 -11.23
N ASN A 37 2.64 -5.74 -10.69
CA ASN A 37 2.82 -6.21 -9.33
C ASN A 37 3.94 -5.41 -8.68
N THR A 38 3.70 -4.89 -7.49
CA THR A 38 4.70 -4.17 -6.69
C THR A 38 4.66 -4.70 -5.28
N VAL A 39 5.83 -5.09 -4.76
CA VAL A 39 6.00 -5.56 -3.38
C VAL A 39 6.82 -4.52 -2.63
N VAL A 40 6.32 -4.07 -1.49
CA VAL A 40 7.02 -3.10 -0.64
C VAL A 40 7.09 -3.60 0.79
N HIS A 41 8.25 -3.42 1.41
CA HIS A 41 8.51 -3.82 2.80
C HIS A 41 8.75 -2.58 3.66
N PHE A 42 7.93 -2.42 4.70
CA PHE A 42 8.13 -1.40 5.72
C PHE A 42 8.70 -2.04 6.99
N PRO A 43 9.93 -1.69 7.39
CA PRO A 43 10.50 -2.20 8.63
C PRO A 43 9.75 -1.59 9.82
N ILE A 44 9.31 -2.44 10.75
CA ILE A 44 8.56 -2.03 11.94
C ILE A 44 9.18 -2.59 13.21
N THR A 45 9.06 -1.82 14.28
CA THR A 45 9.55 -2.20 15.61
C THR A 45 8.52 -3.03 16.39
N ALA A 46 7.23 -2.82 16.14
CA ALA A 46 6.11 -3.54 16.73
C ALA A 46 5.00 -3.74 15.68
N LYS A 47 4.04 -4.64 15.95
CA LYS A 47 2.87 -4.84 15.08
C LYS A 47 2.06 -3.54 15.02
N PRO A 48 1.75 -3.02 13.82
CA PRO A 48 1.05 -1.74 13.69
C PRO A 48 -0.40 -1.90 14.13
N SER A 49 -0.92 -0.85 14.75
CA SER A 49 -2.30 -0.76 15.21
C SER A 49 -3.27 -0.51 14.05
N ALA A 50 -2.81 0.20 13.02
CA ALA A 50 -3.58 0.53 11.84
C ALA A 50 -2.68 0.62 10.60
N VAL A 51 -3.18 0.09 9.48
CA VAL A 51 -2.64 0.27 8.14
C VAL A 51 -3.78 0.74 7.24
N VAL A 52 -3.67 1.95 6.70
CA VAL A 52 -4.68 2.57 5.83
C VAL A 52 -4.05 2.81 4.47
N VAL A 53 -4.62 2.23 3.42
CA VAL A 53 -4.20 2.43 2.03
C VAL A 53 -4.96 3.62 1.46
N ASP A 54 -4.24 4.51 0.77
CA ASP A 54 -4.75 5.77 0.21
C ASP A 54 -5.57 6.61 1.22
N PRO A 55 -4.95 7.04 2.34
CA PRO A 55 -5.67 7.72 3.44
C PRO A 55 -6.30 9.05 3.04
N ASP A 56 -5.78 9.71 2.00
CA ASP A 56 -6.29 10.97 1.48
C ASP A 56 -7.30 10.76 0.32
N VAL A 57 -7.59 9.50 -0.04
CA VAL A 57 -8.49 9.10 -1.13
C VAL A 57 -8.14 9.80 -2.45
N ASN A 58 -6.84 9.88 -2.75
CA ASN A 58 -6.35 10.57 -3.94
C ASN A 58 -6.53 9.73 -5.21
N LEU A 59 -6.66 8.41 -5.08
CA LEU A 59 -6.85 7.52 -6.19
C LEU A 59 -8.34 7.32 -6.42
N LEU A 60 -8.82 7.73 -7.60
CA LEU A 60 -10.16 7.44 -8.11
C LEU A 60 -10.26 5.97 -8.56
N ALA A 61 -9.92 5.04 -7.68
CA ALA A 61 -9.84 3.61 -7.94
C ALA A 61 -10.61 2.81 -6.88
N GLY A 62 -11.15 1.66 -7.30
CA GLY A 62 -11.66 0.66 -6.38
C GLY A 62 -10.52 -0.21 -5.86
N PHE A 63 -10.53 -0.54 -4.57
CA PHE A 63 -9.53 -1.41 -3.94
C PHE A 63 -10.19 -2.61 -3.28
N GLU A 64 -9.57 -3.79 -3.45
CA GLU A 64 -9.83 -4.97 -2.62
C GLU A 64 -8.67 -5.10 -1.63
N GLN A 65 -8.92 -4.90 -0.34
CA GLN A 65 -7.92 -5.08 0.71
C GLN A 65 -8.08 -6.46 1.35
N VAL A 66 -7.00 -7.25 1.34
CA VAL A 66 -6.93 -8.54 2.03
C VAL A 66 -5.85 -8.45 3.09
N GLN A 67 -6.24 -8.50 4.36
CA GLN A 67 -5.32 -8.60 5.49
C GLN A 67 -5.17 -10.06 5.88
N ILE A 68 -3.95 -10.60 5.74
CA ILE A 68 -3.62 -11.95 6.20
C ILE A 68 -3.02 -11.81 7.60
N ASN A 69 -3.66 -12.45 8.58
CA ASN A 69 -3.29 -12.41 10.00
C ASN A 69 -2.31 -13.51 10.39
#